data_AF-A0A1F8H4B2-F1
#
_entry.id   AF-A0A1F8H4B2-F1
#
_cell.length_a   1.000
_cell.length_b   1.000
_cell.length_c   1.000
_cell.angle_alpha   90.00
_cell.angle_beta   90.00
_cell.angle_gamma   90.00
#
_symmetry.space_group_name_H-M   'P 1'
#
loop_
_entity.id
_entity.type
_entity.pdbx_description
1 polymer ?
#
loop_
_entity_poly.entity_id
_entity_poly.type
_entity_poly.pdbx_seq_one_letter_code
_entity_poly.pdbx_strand_id
1 'polypeptide(L)'
;MLQRKVFLCWSLFMSLVLVAMAYGYFLGLYQKVNQLDSSHISFIIIGIFLAASLWSGRLYWQLSQLIMRIGRKNVFKGDAPRVEGFFIDAAHVSFAGEVCQLLGFLGTIHGMLMFIMGPLAGLVNISDIAQLGRMLSDGIPNLGTALVTTYAGIVTSILLGCQNHFFKFILRKLKNGL
;
A
#
# COMPACT_ATOMS: atom_id res chain seq x y z
N MET A 1 -11.05 18.05 -23.52
CA MET A 1 -11.31 18.30 -22.08
C MET A 1 -11.07 17.08 -21.17
N LEU A 2 -11.27 15.82 -21.60
CA LEU A 2 -11.07 14.62 -20.75
C LEU A 2 -9.62 14.38 -20.28
N GLN A 3 -8.62 14.78 -21.07
CA GLN A 3 -7.19 14.55 -20.79
C GLN A 3 -6.72 15.04 -19.42
N ARG A 4 -7.08 16.28 -19.09
CA ARG A 4 -6.70 16.89 -17.82
C ARG A 4 -7.37 16.14 -16.68
N LYS A 5 -8.64 15.76 -16.83
CA LYS A 5 -9.41 15.13 -15.75
C LYS A 5 -8.81 13.82 -15.24
N VAL A 6 -8.31 12.96 -16.12
CA VAL A 6 -7.80 11.63 -15.72
C VAL A 6 -6.47 11.72 -14.96
N PHE A 7 -5.48 12.42 -15.52
CA PHE A 7 -4.20 12.60 -14.85
C PHE A 7 -4.33 13.49 -13.60
N LEU A 8 -5.16 14.55 -13.65
CA LEU A 8 -5.42 15.39 -12.47
C LEU A 8 -6.07 14.59 -11.35
N CYS A 9 -6.94 13.63 -11.63
CA CYS A 9 -7.55 12.80 -10.60
C CYS A 9 -6.49 12.01 -9.81
N TRP A 10 -5.56 11.34 -10.52
CA TRP A 10 -4.45 10.64 -9.87
C TRP A 10 -3.53 11.62 -9.12
N SER A 11 -3.17 12.74 -9.74
CA SER A 11 -2.29 13.74 -9.12
C SER A 11 -2.91 14.36 -7.87
N LEU A 12 -4.23 14.58 -7.86
CA LEU A 12 -4.95 15.13 -6.71
C LEU A 12 -4.98 14.10 -5.58
N PHE A 13 -5.31 12.84 -5.90
CA PHE A 13 -5.25 11.74 -4.93
C PHE A 13 -3.85 11.64 -4.29
N MET A 14 -2.79 11.68 -5.10
CA MET A 14 -1.42 11.62 -4.59
C MET A 14 -1.01 12.84 -3.79
N SER A 15 -1.46 14.04 -4.17
CA SER A 15 -1.21 15.24 -3.37
C SER A 15 -1.86 15.14 -1.99
N LEU A 16 -3.08 14.59 -1.89
CA LEU A 16 -3.76 14.37 -0.62
C LEU A 16 -3.00 13.37 0.26
N VAL A 17 -2.52 12.27 -0.32
CA VAL A 17 -1.70 11.27 0.37
C VAL A 17 -0.39 11.89 0.88
N LEU A 18 0.29 12.70 0.07
CA LEU A 18 1.52 13.37 0.47
C LEU A 18 1.30 14.41 1.57
N VAL A 19 0.19 15.15 1.53
CA VAL A 19 -0.20 16.08 2.61
C VAL A 19 -0.47 15.31 3.91
N ALA A 20 -1.17 14.18 3.84
CA ALA A 20 -1.40 13.33 5.00
C ALA A 20 -0.08 12.78 5.58
N MET A 21 0.85 12.35 4.72
CA MET A 21 2.20 11.95 5.15
C MET A 21 2.97 13.10 5.81
N ALA A 22 2.98 14.29 5.19
CA ALA A 22 3.65 15.47 5.75
C ALA A 22 3.05 15.89 7.10
N TYR A 23 1.72 15.84 7.23
CA TYR A 23 1.04 16.09 8.51
C TYR A 23 1.45 15.07 9.58
N GLY A 24 1.56 13.79 9.21
CA GLY A 24 2.09 12.75 10.08
C GLY A 24 3.54 13.00 10.53
N TYR A 25 4.35 13.66 9.69
CA TYR A 25 5.70 14.07 10.04
C TYR A 25 5.71 15.14 11.13
N PHE A 26 4.89 16.18 11.00
CA PHE A 26 4.79 17.23 12.02
C PHE A 26 4.28 16.72 13.37
N LEU A 27 3.45 15.67 13.36
CA LEU A 27 2.98 14.99 14.59
C LEU A 27 4.01 14.03 15.20
N GLY A 28 5.17 13.84 14.57
CA GLY A 28 6.19 12.89 15.03
C GLY A 28 5.77 11.42 14.92
N LEU A 29 4.76 11.10 14.09
CA LEU A 29 4.25 9.73 13.96
C LEU A 29 5.32 8.78 13.42
N TYR A 30 6.19 9.24 12.51
CA TYR A 30 7.29 8.41 12.01
C TYR A 30 8.31 8.04 13.08
N GLN A 31 8.59 8.95 14.03
CA GLN A 31 9.50 8.67 15.15
C GLN A 31 8.87 7.65 16.10
N LYS A 32 7.56 7.81 16.39
CA LYS A 32 6.81 6.84 17.19
C LYS A 32 6.74 5.47 16.51
N VAL A 33 6.46 5.42 15.20
CA VAL A 33 6.46 4.17 14.43
C VAL A 33 7.86 3.56 14.41
N ASN A 34 8.92 4.34 14.27
CA ASN A 34 10.28 3.81 14.28
C ASN A 34 10.71 3.25 15.65
N GLN A 35 10.22 3.84 16.74
CA GLN A 35 10.46 3.33 18.09
C GLN A 35 9.61 2.08 18.40
N LEU A 36 8.43 1.99 17.81
CA LEU A 36 7.50 0.86 17.99
C LEU A 36 7.77 -0.28 17.03
N ASP A 37 8.31 -0.03 15.84
CA ASP A 37 8.58 -1.04 14.82
C ASP A 37 10.07 -1.40 14.79
N SER A 38 10.50 -2.24 15.72
CA SER A 38 11.87 -2.76 15.77
C SER A 38 12.25 -3.60 14.53
N SER A 39 11.28 -4.04 13.72
CA SER A 39 11.52 -4.85 12.52
C SER A 39 11.77 -4.00 11.27
N HIS A 40 11.44 -2.71 11.32
CA HIS A 40 11.47 -1.76 10.20
C HIS A 40 10.68 -2.19 8.95
N ILE A 41 9.80 -3.19 9.06
CA ILE A 41 8.99 -3.70 7.94
C ILE A 41 8.03 -2.61 7.44
N SER A 42 7.53 -1.72 8.32
CA SER A 42 6.63 -0.63 7.93
C SER A 42 7.27 0.33 6.91
N PHE A 43 8.59 0.57 6.99
CA PHE A 43 9.30 1.41 6.03
C PHE A 43 9.40 0.75 4.65
N ILE A 44 9.58 -0.57 4.61
CA ILE A 44 9.59 -1.35 3.37
C ILE A 44 8.22 -1.27 2.69
N ILE A 45 7.15 -1.43 3.47
CA ILE A 45 5.76 -1.30 2.98
C ILE A 45 5.53 0.09 2.36
N ILE A 46 5.95 1.17 3.04
CA ILE A 46 5.84 2.54 2.51
C ILE A 46 6.67 2.70 1.22
N GLY A 47 7.87 2.13 1.16
CA GLY A 47 8.72 2.15 -0.04
C GLY A 47 8.05 1.48 -1.24
N ILE A 48 7.50 0.27 -1.04
CA ILE A 48 6.75 -0.46 -2.09
C ILE A 48 5.53 0.36 -2.51
N PHE A 49 4.80 0.94 -1.56
CA PHE A 49 3.66 1.81 -1.84
C PHE A 49 4.04 2.98 -2.75
N LEU A 50 5.10 3.72 -2.43
CA LEU A 50 5.54 4.86 -3.22
C LEU A 50 5.97 4.44 -4.63
N ALA A 51 6.74 3.35 -4.74
CA ALA A 51 7.16 2.82 -6.04
C ALA A 51 5.98 2.39 -6.92
N ALA A 52 5.04 1.62 -6.35
CA ALA A 52 3.84 1.16 -7.04
C ALA A 52 2.92 2.32 -7.43
N SER A 53 2.81 3.34 -6.57
CA SER A 53 1.98 4.50 -6.86
C SER A 53 2.58 5.41 -7.92
N LEU A 54 3.91 5.58 -7.94
CA LEU A 54 4.62 6.26 -9.03
C LEU A 54 4.46 5.50 -10.36
N TRP A 55 4.51 4.16 -10.33
CA TRP A 55 4.22 3.34 -11.50
C TRP A 55 2.79 3.56 -12.01
N SER A 56 1.81 3.56 -11.10
CA SER A 56 0.43 3.89 -11.43
C SER A 56 0.32 5.28 -12.08
N GLY A 57 1.03 6.29 -11.56
CA GLY A 57 1.07 7.63 -12.15
C GLY A 57 1.58 7.66 -13.59
N ARG A 58 2.61 6.87 -13.90
CA ARG A 58 3.10 6.71 -15.27
C ARG A 58 2.04 6.10 -16.18
N LEU A 59 1.31 5.08 -15.69
CA LEU A 59 0.18 4.48 -16.41
C LEU A 59 -0.95 5.50 -16.66
N TYR A 60 -1.34 6.28 -15.66
CA TYR A 60 -2.34 7.35 -15.80
C TYR A 60 -1.93 8.39 -16.85
N TRP A 61 -0.65 8.76 -16.89
CA TRP A 61 -0.10 9.65 -17.91
C TRP A 61 -0.19 9.02 -19.31
N GLN A 62 0.27 7.79 -19.49
CA GLN A 62 0.22 7.09 -20.78
C GLN A 62 -1.21 6.90 -21.27
N LEU A 63 -2.14 6.54 -20.38
CA LEU A 63 -3.56 6.43 -20.71
C LEU A 63 -4.14 7.78 -21.16
N SER A 64 -3.77 8.88 -20.49
CA SER A 64 -4.21 10.23 -20.91
C SER A 64 -3.75 10.59 -22.33
N GLN A 65 -2.56 10.13 -22.73
CA GLN A 65 -2.01 10.31 -24.08
C GLN A 65 -2.71 9.39 -25.10
N LEU A 66 -3.13 8.19 -24.71
CA LEU A 66 -3.90 7.30 -25.59
C LEU A 66 -5.31 7.85 -25.88
N ILE A 67 -6.02 8.31 -24.85
CA ILE A 67 -7.34 8.93 -24.98
C ILE A 67 -7.30 10.10 -25.96
N MET A 68 -6.20 10.86 -25.99
CA MET A 68 -5.99 11.91 -26.99
C MET A 68 -5.91 11.41 -28.42
N ARG A 69 -5.11 10.35 -28.66
CA ARG A 69 -4.90 9.82 -30.00
C ARG A 69 -6.23 9.33 -30.58
N ILE A 70 -7.03 8.64 -29.74
CA ILE A 70 -8.36 8.15 -30.09
C ILE A 70 -9.35 9.31 -30.31
N GLY A 71 -9.35 10.33 -29.45
CA GLY A 71 -10.22 11.51 -29.63
C GLY A 71 -9.87 12.37 -30.85
N ARG A 72 -8.65 12.24 -31.40
CA ARG A 72 -8.17 12.98 -32.58
C ARG A 72 -8.30 12.19 -33.89
N LYS A 73 -8.33 10.86 -33.84
CA LYS A 73 -8.50 9.97 -34.99
C LYS A 73 -9.56 8.93 -34.61
N ASN A 74 -10.70 8.88 -35.32
CA ASN A 74 -11.78 7.88 -35.19
C ASN A 74 -11.33 6.43 -35.52
N VAL A 75 -10.19 5.97 -34.98
CA VAL A 75 -9.57 4.68 -35.28
C VAL A 75 -9.66 3.81 -34.02
N PHE A 76 -10.88 3.44 -33.65
CA PHE A 76 -11.13 2.55 -32.52
C PHE A 76 -10.69 1.09 -32.77
N LYS A 77 -10.48 0.69 -34.04
CA LYS A 77 -10.14 -0.70 -34.40
C LYS A 77 -8.66 -1.06 -34.27
N GLY A 78 -7.75 -0.10 -34.28
CA GLY A 78 -6.29 -0.37 -34.23
C GLY A 78 -5.67 -0.37 -32.84
N ASP A 79 -6.33 0.25 -31.85
CA ASP A 79 -5.78 0.45 -30.50
C ASP A 79 -6.31 -0.55 -29.45
N ALA A 80 -7.20 -1.46 -29.83
CA ALA A 80 -7.71 -2.54 -28.96
C ALA A 80 -6.58 -3.35 -28.24
N PRO A 81 -5.51 -3.82 -28.91
CA PRO A 81 -4.43 -4.53 -28.23
C PRO A 81 -3.64 -3.64 -27.25
N ARG A 82 -3.57 -2.31 -27.48
CA ARG A 82 -2.94 -1.38 -26.53
C ARG A 82 -3.76 -1.20 -25.26
N VAL A 83 -5.08 -1.10 -25.38
CA VAL A 83 -5.99 -0.99 -24.21
C VAL A 83 -5.88 -2.25 -23.34
N GLU A 84 -5.73 -3.42 -23.96
CA GLU A 84 -5.52 -4.69 -23.25
C GLU A 84 -4.17 -4.75 -22.52
N GLY A 85 -3.09 -4.22 -23.12
CA GLY A 85 -1.79 -4.07 -22.45
C GLY A 85 -1.89 -3.27 -21.13
N PHE A 86 -2.67 -2.18 -21.11
CA PHE A 86 -2.88 -1.40 -19.89
C PHE A 86 -3.62 -2.16 -18.78
N PHE A 87 -4.45 -3.17 -19.11
CA PHE A 87 -5.07 -4.03 -18.10
C PHE A 87 -4.03 -4.96 -17.44
N ILE A 88 -3.05 -5.44 -18.20
CA ILE A 88 -1.94 -6.24 -17.70
C ILE A 88 -1.07 -5.37 -16.78
N ASP A 89 -0.72 -4.16 -17.22
CA ASP A 89 0.09 -3.25 -16.40
C ASP A 89 -0.62 -2.85 -15.09
N ALA A 90 -1.94 -2.68 -15.14
CA ALA A 90 -2.78 -2.42 -13.96
C ALA A 90 -2.84 -3.60 -12.97
N ALA A 91 -2.56 -4.83 -13.42
CA ALA A 91 -2.49 -5.99 -12.56
C ALA A 91 -1.27 -5.91 -11.63
N HIS A 92 -0.14 -5.38 -12.10
CA HIS A 92 1.06 -5.18 -11.27
C HIS A 92 0.81 -4.24 -10.08
N VAL A 93 -0.02 -3.20 -10.26
CA VAL A 93 -0.40 -2.29 -9.17
C VAL A 93 -1.30 -3.00 -8.14
N SER A 94 -2.19 -3.90 -8.59
CA SER A 94 -3.01 -4.73 -7.70
C SER A 94 -2.15 -5.67 -6.85
N PHE A 95 -1.20 -6.33 -7.52
CA PHE A 95 -0.27 -7.25 -6.89
C PHE A 95 0.58 -6.55 -5.84
N ALA A 96 1.07 -5.33 -6.11
CA ALA A 96 1.80 -4.55 -5.13
C ALA A 96 0.98 -4.26 -3.86
N GLY A 97 -0.33 -3.99 -4.00
CA GLY A 97 -1.24 -3.83 -2.87
C GLY A 97 -1.39 -5.11 -2.03
N GLU A 98 -1.57 -6.25 -2.70
CA GLU A 98 -1.62 -7.57 -2.05
C GLU A 98 -0.32 -7.89 -1.29
N VAL A 99 0.85 -7.57 -1.88
CA VAL A 99 2.16 -7.73 -1.23
C VAL A 99 2.29 -6.83 0.00
N CYS A 100 1.85 -5.56 -0.07
CA CYS A 100 1.86 -4.65 1.09
C CYS A 100 1.04 -5.22 2.25
N GLN A 101 -0.14 -5.77 1.95
CA GLN A 101 -1.00 -6.39 2.95
C GLN A 101 -0.38 -7.68 3.53
N LEU A 102 0.19 -8.54 2.68
CA LEU A 102 0.86 -9.77 3.11
C LEU A 102 2.07 -9.48 4.00
N LEU A 103 2.86 -8.45 3.67
CA LEU A 103 3.95 -7.97 4.52
C LEU A 103 3.43 -7.45 5.87
N GLY A 104 2.28 -6.77 5.87
CA GLY A 104 1.61 -6.35 7.11
C GLY A 104 1.21 -7.52 8.01
N PHE A 105 0.70 -8.61 7.43
CA PHE A 105 0.42 -9.85 8.16
C PHE A 105 1.68 -10.57 8.63
N LEU A 106 2.75 -10.55 7.82
CA LEU A 106 4.05 -11.08 8.22
C LEU A 106 4.59 -10.36 9.45
N GLY A 107 4.42 -9.03 9.51
CA GLY A 107 4.76 -8.22 10.68
C GLY A 107 4.00 -8.64 11.94
N THR A 108 2.69 -8.95 11.82
CA THR A 108 1.91 -9.50 12.95
C THR A 108 2.48 -10.81 13.45
N ILE A 109 2.74 -11.73 12.52
CA ILE A 109 3.27 -13.06 12.83
C ILE A 109 4.62 -12.92 13.54
N HIS A 110 5.48 -12.03 13.05
CA HIS A 110 6.78 -11.77 13.65
C HIS A 110 6.66 -11.22 15.08
N GLY A 111 5.84 -10.18 15.30
CA GLY A 111 5.69 -9.57 16.62
C GLY A 111 5.02 -10.52 17.65
N MET A 112 4.02 -11.28 17.22
CA MET A 112 3.42 -12.32 18.07
C MET A 112 4.40 -13.47 18.36
N LEU A 113 5.24 -13.85 17.41
CA LEU A 113 6.25 -14.88 17.62
C LEU A 113 7.26 -14.42 18.68
N MET A 114 7.80 -13.21 18.56
CA MET A 114 8.73 -12.62 19.54
C MET A 114 8.12 -12.54 20.94
N PHE A 115 6.81 -12.28 21.05
CA PHE A 115 6.09 -12.29 22.34
C PHE A 115 6.07 -13.68 23.01
N ILE A 116 5.86 -14.75 22.23
CA ILE A 116 5.62 -16.11 22.75
C ILE A 116 6.92 -16.96 22.81
N MET A 117 8.03 -16.51 22.23
CA MET A 117 9.29 -17.28 22.23
C MET A 117 9.84 -17.61 23.62
N GLY A 118 9.76 -16.71 24.59
CA GLY A 118 10.19 -16.95 25.97
C GLY A 118 9.52 -18.17 26.63
N PRO A 119 8.17 -18.23 26.70
CA PRO A 119 7.47 -19.37 27.28
C PRO A 119 7.59 -20.63 26.43
N LEU A 120 7.61 -20.53 25.08
CA LEU A 120 7.80 -21.68 24.19
C LEU A 120 9.17 -22.34 24.36
N ALA A 121 10.21 -21.58 24.65
CA ALA A 121 11.56 -22.10 24.88
C ALA A 121 11.76 -22.67 26.30
N GLY A 122 10.71 -22.68 27.14
CA GLY A 122 10.81 -23.10 28.55
C GLY A 122 11.65 -22.17 29.42
N LEU A 123 11.97 -20.98 28.91
CA LEU A 123 12.83 -20.00 29.58
C LEU A 123 12.06 -19.16 30.62
N VAL A 124 10.73 -19.24 30.63
CA VAL A 124 9.89 -18.51 31.59
C VAL A 124 8.84 -19.42 32.22
N ASN A 125 8.77 -19.44 33.55
CA ASN A 125 7.82 -20.23 34.30
C ASN A 125 6.53 -19.44 34.53
N ILE A 126 5.49 -19.78 33.77
CA ILE A 126 4.17 -19.12 33.76
C ILE A 126 3.42 -19.22 35.11
N SER A 127 3.90 -20.09 35.99
CA SER A 127 3.36 -20.30 37.35
C SER A 127 3.80 -19.21 38.33
N ASP A 128 4.83 -18.44 37.98
CA ASP A 128 5.37 -17.35 38.79
C ASP A 128 4.81 -15.99 38.31
N ILE A 129 3.99 -15.36 39.15
CA ILE A 129 3.32 -14.07 38.88
C ILE A 129 4.35 -12.97 38.53
N ALA A 130 5.55 -13.00 39.13
CA ALA A 130 6.58 -12.00 38.88
C ALA A 130 7.28 -12.19 37.52
N GLN A 131 7.36 -13.44 37.03
CA GLN A 131 7.87 -13.73 35.70
C GLN A 131 6.82 -13.41 34.63
N LEU A 132 5.56 -13.76 34.89
CA LEU A 132 4.45 -13.41 34.02
C LEU A 132 4.32 -11.89 33.83
N GLY A 133 4.44 -11.10 34.91
CA GLY A 133 4.41 -9.64 34.84
C GLY A 133 5.54 -9.05 33.99
N ARG A 134 6.75 -9.62 34.07
CA ARG A 134 7.90 -9.19 33.25
C ARG A 134 7.71 -9.53 31.78
N MET A 135 7.21 -10.72 31.45
CA MET A 135 6.88 -11.09 30.07
C MET A 135 5.84 -10.18 29.44
N LEU A 136 4.81 -9.82 30.21
CA LEU A 136 3.79 -8.88 29.74
C LEU A 136 4.41 -7.51 29.48
N SER A 137 5.21 -7.00 30.41
CA SER A 137 5.91 -5.72 30.25
C SER A 137 6.83 -5.69 29.03
N ASP A 138 7.68 -6.71 28.87
CA ASP A 138 8.67 -6.79 27.80
C ASP A 138 8.05 -7.17 26.44
N GLY A 139 6.87 -7.77 26.49
CA GLY A 139 6.15 -8.25 25.32
C GLY A 139 5.19 -7.24 24.69
N ILE A 140 4.67 -6.27 25.45
CA ILE A 140 3.81 -5.18 24.96
C ILE A 140 4.43 -4.45 23.75
N PRO A 141 5.74 -4.09 23.74
CA PRO A 141 6.37 -3.51 22.58
C PRO A 141 6.26 -4.38 21.32
N ASN A 142 6.49 -5.69 21.43
CA ASN A 142 6.42 -6.63 20.30
C ASN A 142 5.00 -6.75 19.73
N LEU A 143 3.99 -6.67 20.60
CA LEU A 143 2.59 -6.59 20.19
C LEU A 143 2.27 -5.25 19.50
N GLY A 144 2.87 -4.15 19.97
CA GLY A 144 2.81 -2.84 19.32
C GLY A 144 3.39 -2.88 17.90
N THR A 145 4.57 -3.47 17.72
CA THR A 145 5.19 -3.70 16.40
C THR A 145 4.24 -4.45 15.46
N ALA A 146 3.63 -5.53 15.94
CA ALA A 146 2.68 -6.34 15.18
C ALA A 146 1.50 -5.51 14.67
N LEU A 147 0.88 -4.70 15.53
CA LEU A 147 -0.27 -3.88 15.15
C LEU A 147 0.09 -2.77 14.16
N VAL A 148 1.21 -2.08 14.38
CA VAL A 148 1.65 -0.97 13.54
C VAL A 148 2.00 -1.44 12.13
N THR A 149 2.73 -2.55 12.00
CA THR A 149 3.10 -3.13 10.70
C THR A 149 1.87 -3.58 9.91
N THR A 150 0.88 -4.19 10.58
CA THR A 150 -0.39 -4.57 9.95
C THR A 150 -1.19 -3.37 9.49
N TYR A 151 -1.29 -2.34 10.34
CA TYR A 151 -1.98 -1.11 9.99
C TYR A 151 -1.35 -0.47 8.75
N ALA A 152 -0.02 -0.37 8.69
CA ALA A 152 0.70 0.15 7.53
C ALA A 152 0.41 -0.67 6.26
N GLY A 153 0.43 -2.01 6.35
CA GLY A 153 0.14 -2.90 5.21
C GLY A 153 -1.29 -2.76 4.68
N ILE A 154 -2.28 -2.68 5.57
CA ILE A 154 -3.69 -2.53 5.18
C ILE A 154 -3.93 -1.15 4.56
N VAL A 155 -3.46 -0.08 5.21
CA VAL A 155 -3.67 1.30 4.71
C VAL A 155 -3.06 1.47 3.32
N THR A 156 -1.82 1.04 3.12
CA THR A 156 -1.14 1.16 1.82
C THR A 156 -1.81 0.31 0.74
N SER A 157 -2.25 -0.90 1.07
CA SER A 157 -3.02 -1.77 0.16
C SER A 157 -4.33 -1.12 -0.28
N ILE A 158 -5.10 -0.55 0.65
CA ILE A 158 -6.36 0.14 0.34
C ILE A 158 -6.11 1.34 -0.58
N LEU A 159 -5.09 2.16 -0.29
CA LEU A 159 -4.76 3.32 -1.11
C LEU A 159 -4.39 2.91 -2.56
N LEU A 160 -3.58 1.87 -2.74
CA LEU A 160 -3.26 1.34 -4.08
C LEU A 160 -4.49 0.72 -4.75
N GLY A 161 -5.32 0.02 -3.98
CA GLY A 161 -6.59 -0.54 -4.45
C GLY A 161 -7.52 0.52 -5.01
N CYS A 162 -7.67 1.66 -4.32
CA CYS A 162 -8.42 2.82 -4.81
C CYS A 162 -7.85 3.34 -6.13
N GLN A 163 -6.54 3.60 -6.20
CA GLN A 163 -5.90 4.10 -7.43
C GLN A 163 -6.13 3.17 -8.63
N ASN A 164 -6.00 1.86 -8.40
CA ASN A 164 -6.17 0.85 -9.44
C ASN A 164 -7.65 0.68 -9.84
N HIS A 165 -8.57 0.76 -8.88
CA HIS A 165 -10.01 0.69 -9.17
C HIS A 165 -10.45 1.82 -10.09
N PHE A 166 -10.07 3.06 -9.78
CA PHE A 166 -10.36 4.21 -10.66
C PHE A 166 -9.73 4.05 -12.05
N PHE A 167 -8.52 3.50 -12.13
CA PHE A 167 -7.82 3.30 -13.40
C PHE A 167 -8.55 2.26 -14.26
N LYS A 168 -8.87 1.09 -13.69
CA LYS A 168 -9.62 0.02 -14.37
C LYS A 168 -11.01 0.48 -14.78
N PHE A 169 -11.68 1.32 -13.98
CA PHE A 169 -12.97 1.89 -14.33
C PHE A 169 -12.89 2.75 -15.61
N ILE A 170 -11.88 3.61 -15.72
CA ILE A 170 -11.65 4.44 -16.91
C ILE A 170 -11.30 3.56 -18.12
N LEU A 171 -10.45 2.55 -17.94
CA LEU A 171 -10.12 1.59 -19.00
C LEU A 171 -11.34 0.81 -19.51
N ARG A 172 -12.24 0.36 -18.63
CA ARG A 172 -13.48 -0.32 -19.02
C ARG A 172 -14.39 0.59 -19.83
N LYS A 173 -14.53 1.86 -19.43
CA LYS A 173 -15.27 2.85 -20.22
C LYS A 173 -14.66 3.04 -21.61
N LEU A 174 -13.33 3.04 -21.72
CA LEU A 174 -12.68 3.13 -23.03
C LEU A 174 -12.87 1.87 -23.87
N LYS A 175 -12.76 0.68 -23.28
CA LYS A 175 -12.95 -0.60 -23.98
C LYS A 175 -14.36 -0.76 -24.53
N ASN A 176 -15.37 -0.33 -23.76
CA ASN A 176 -16.77 -0.49 -24.15
C ASN A 176 -17.25 0.54 -25.18
N GLY A 177 -16.35 1.42 -25.65
CA GLY A 177 -16.73 2.62 -26.41
C GLY A 177 -17.34 3.63 -25.44
N LEU A 178 -16.91 4.89 -25.57
CA LEU A 178 -17.41 6.03 -24.78
C LEU A 178 -18.92 5.99 -24.55
#